data_AF-A0A432ID80-F1
#
_entry.id   AF-A0A432ID80-F1
#
_cell.length_a   1.000
_cell.length_b   1.000
_cell.length_c   1.000
_cell.angle_alpha   90.00
_cell.angle_beta   90.00
_cell.angle_gamma   90.00
#
_symmetry.space_group_name_H-M   'P 1'
#
loop_
_entity.id
_entity.type
_entity.pdbx_description
1 polymer ?
#
loop_
_entity_poly.entity_id
_entity_poly.type
_entity_poly.pdbx_seq_one_letter_code
_entity_poly.pdbx_strand_id
1 'polypeptide(L)'
;MNQKENKIINGAKHILFKPDKYPEKEMITRSEFFFNEMNHRRSVREFSSKPVPKELIENIIKTASTAPSGANKQPWIFCAVSDPEIKTKIRIAAEKEEKESYENRM
;
A
#
# COMPACT_ATOMS: atom_id res chain seq x y z
N MET A 1 4.51 35.55 19.83
CA MET A 1 5.82 35.11 19.32
C MET A 1 5.60 34.44 17.97
N ASN A 2 6.05 35.06 16.86
CA ASN A 2 5.98 34.45 15.54
C ASN A 2 6.91 33.24 15.48
N GLN A 3 6.37 32.02 15.57
CA GLN A 3 7.14 30.82 15.24
C GLN A 3 7.47 30.88 13.74
N LYS A 4 8.77 30.90 13.40
CA LYS A 4 9.22 30.85 12.00
C LYS A 4 8.67 29.58 11.34
N GLU A 5 8.04 29.72 10.18
CA GLU A 5 7.42 28.60 9.44
C GLU A 5 8.45 27.60 8.87
N ASN A 6 9.73 27.93 8.91
CA ASN A 6 10.82 27.05 8.51
C ASN A 6 12.10 27.32 9.32
N LYS A 7 13.00 26.33 9.35
CA LYS A 7 14.37 26.43 9.88
C LYS A 7 15.34 25.60 9.04
N ILE A 8 16.61 25.99 8.98
CA ILE A 8 17.67 25.22 8.33
C ILE A 8 18.41 24.42 9.39
N ILE A 9 18.59 23.11 9.17
CA ILE A 9 19.39 22.22 10.01
C ILE A 9 20.33 21.44 9.08
N ASN A 10 21.64 21.54 9.30
CA ASN A 10 22.65 20.83 8.50
C ASN A 10 22.47 21.02 6.98
N GLY A 11 22.08 22.23 6.54
CA GLY A 11 21.81 22.55 5.14
C GLY A 11 20.44 22.10 4.60
N ALA A 12 19.68 21.30 5.36
CA ALA A 12 18.33 20.89 4.98
C ALA A 12 17.27 21.89 5.47
N LYS A 13 16.26 22.17 4.64
CA LYS A 13 15.10 22.97 5.02
C LYS A 13 14.07 22.12 5.77
N HIS A 14 13.83 22.45 7.02
CA HIS A 14 12.75 21.89 7.83
C HIS A 14 11.56 22.84 7.81
N ILE A 15 10.38 22.30 7.54
CA ILE A 15 9.11 23.04 7.49
C ILE A 15 8.24 22.69 8.69
N LEU A 16 7.45 23.65 9.16
CA LEU A 16 6.47 23.39 10.22
C LEU A 16 5.36 22.48 9.67
N PHE A 17 5.20 21.30 10.28
CA PHE A 17 4.10 20.39 9.94
C PHE A 17 2.78 20.92 10.54
N LYS A 18 1.76 21.07 9.70
CA LYS A 18 0.41 21.50 10.08
C LYS A 18 -0.55 20.33 9.82
N PRO A 19 -0.82 19.46 10.80
CA PRO A 19 -1.77 18.35 10.62
C PRO A 19 -3.21 18.87 10.62
N ASP A 20 -4.09 18.14 9.94
CA ASP A 20 -5.53 18.31 10.12
C ASP A 20 -5.91 17.96 11.57
N LYS A 21 -6.81 18.76 12.15
CA LYS A 21 -7.32 18.57 13.50
C LYS A 21 -8.83 18.39 13.43
N TYR A 22 -9.33 17.41 14.18
CA TYR A 22 -10.75 17.07 14.22
C TYR A 22 -11.22 17.11 15.69
N PRO A 23 -12.50 17.43 15.97
CA PRO A 23 -13.08 17.25 17.29
C PRO A 23 -13.03 15.78 17.73
N GLU A 24 -12.88 15.53 19.03
CA GLU A 24 -12.71 14.17 19.57
C GLU A 24 -13.82 13.21 19.13
N LYS A 25 -15.07 13.67 19.15
CA LYS A 25 -16.22 12.87 18.68
C LYS A 25 -16.07 12.44 17.22
N GLU A 26 -15.60 13.35 16.35
CA GLU A 26 -15.36 13.04 14.94
C GLU A 26 -14.20 12.06 14.78
N MET A 27 -13.12 12.21 15.56
CA MET A 27 -11.99 11.28 15.55
C MET A 27 -12.44 9.85 15.88
N ILE A 28 -13.28 9.69 16.92
CA ILE A 28 -13.84 8.39 17.32
C ILE A 28 -14.65 7.80 16.17
N THR A 29 -15.62 8.54 15.63
CA THR A 29 -16.46 8.07 14.52
C THR A 29 -15.66 7.66 13.29
N ARG A 30 -14.64 8.45 12.90
CA ARG A 30 -13.77 8.11 11.76
C ARG A 30 -12.96 6.83 12.02
N SER A 31 -12.46 6.67 13.24
CA SER A 31 -11.67 5.49 13.62
C SER A 31 -12.51 4.21 13.65
N GLU A 32 -13.75 4.28 14.15
CA GLU A 32 -14.70 3.17 14.15
C GLU A 32 -15.08 2.75 12.73
N PHE A 33 -15.37 3.74 11.87
CA PHE A 33 -15.65 3.47 10.46
C PHE A 33 -14.48 2.75 9.79
N PHE A 34 -13.26 3.27 9.95
CA PHE A 34 -12.08 2.66 9.35
C PHE A 34 -11.80 1.26 9.90
N PHE A 35 -11.95 1.05 11.21
CA PHE A 35 -11.84 -0.28 11.81
C PHE A 35 -12.83 -1.27 11.18
N ASN A 36 -14.09 -0.87 11.06
CA ASN A 36 -15.12 -1.72 10.47
C ASN A 36 -14.79 -2.06 9.02
N GLU A 37 -14.42 -1.09 8.18
CA GLU A 37 -14.01 -1.35 6.79
C GLU A 37 -12.85 -2.36 6.72
N MET A 38 -11.82 -2.18 7.55
CA MET A 38 -10.67 -3.08 7.57
C MET A 38 -11.00 -4.48 8.12
N ASN A 39 -11.95 -4.57 9.05
CA ASN A 39 -12.38 -5.84 9.63
C ASN A 39 -13.18 -6.71 8.64
N HIS A 40 -13.90 -6.09 7.70
CA HIS A 40 -14.59 -6.81 6.63
C HIS A 40 -13.63 -7.45 5.60
N ARG A 41 -12.38 -6.98 5.52
CA ARG A 41 -11.40 -7.49 4.56
C ARG A 41 -11.05 -8.95 4.84
N ARG A 42 -11.17 -9.80 3.82
CA ARG A 42 -10.73 -11.21 3.85
C ARG A 42 -9.70 -11.47 2.74
N SER A 43 -8.84 -12.47 2.96
CA SER A 43 -8.02 -13.02 1.89
C SER A 43 -8.89 -13.96 1.05
N VAL A 44 -9.26 -13.52 -0.14
CA VAL A 44 -10.06 -14.26 -1.12
C VAL A 44 -9.12 -15.02 -2.07
N ARG A 45 -9.49 -16.25 -2.48
CA ARG A 45 -8.68 -17.11 -3.38
C ARG A 45 -9.38 -17.45 -4.69
N GLU A 46 -10.61 -16.98 -4.88
CA GLU A 46 -11.41 -17.16 -6.09
C GLU A 46 -11.77 -15.79 -6.66
N PHE A 47 -11.39 -15.52 -7.92
CA PHE A 47 -11.47 -14.20 -8.52
C PHE A 47 -12.27 -14.21 -9.82
N SER A 48 -13.06 -13.15 -10.03
CA SER A 48 -13.73 -12.91 -11.31
C SER A 48 -12.74 -12.50 -12.40
N SER A 49 -13.04 -12.84 -13.66
CA SER A 49 -12.30 -12.35 -14.84
C SER A 49 -12.68 -10.93 -15.26
N LYS A 50 -13.63 -10.28 -14.56
CA LYS A 50 -14.06 -8.91 -14.86
C LYS A 50 -12.87 -7.94 -14.76
N PRO A 51 -12.60 -7.12 -15.80
CA PRO A 51 -11.52 -6.15 -15.75
C PRO A 51 -11.81 -5.05 -14.73
N VAL A 52 -10.74 -4.48 -14.18
CA VAL A 52 -10.79 -3.31 -13.29
C VAL A 52 -10.13 -2.11 -13.98
N PRO A 53 -10.57 -0.87 -13.71
CA PRO A 53 -9.93 0.32 -14.24
C PRO A 53 -8.46 0.40 -13.84
N LYS A 54 -7.59 0.77 -14.78
CA LYS A 54 -6.14 0.92 -14.50
C LYS A 54 -5.87 1.97 -13.43
N GLU A 55 -6.58 3.10 -13.49
CA GLU A 55 -6.44 4.19 -12.51
C GLU A 55 -6.72 3.74 -11.07
N LEU A 56 -7.64 2.77 -10.89
CA LEU A 56 -7.92 2.20 -9.59
C LEU A 56 -6.68 1.49 -9.01
N ILE A 57 -5.97 0.71 -9.83
CA ILE A 57 -4.71 0.07 -9.43
C ILE A 57 -3.61 1.11 -9.18
N GLU A 58 -3.52 2.14 -10.01
CA GLU A 58 -2.54 3.23 -9.84
C GLU A 58 -2.75 3.97 -8.51
N ASN A 59 -3.99 4.26 -8.13
CA ASN A 59 -4.30 4.94 -6.87
C ASN A 59 -3.97 4.06 -5.64
N ILE A 60 -4.17 2.75 -5.73
CA ILE A 60 -3.75 1.80 -4.68
C ILE A 60 -2.21 1.80 -4.54
N ILE A 61 -1.47 1.75 -5.66
CA ILE A 61 0.00 1.79 -5.64
C ILE A 61 0.51 3.13 -5.10
N LYS A 62 -0.07 4.26 -5.53
CA LYS A 62 0.25 5.59 -4.98
C LYS A 62 0.07 5.63 -3.47
N THR A 63 -1.02 5.03 -2.97
CA THR A 63 -1.31 4.93 -1.53
C THR A 63 -0.23 4.11 -0.81
N ALA A 64 0.13 2.94 -1.33
CA ALA A 64 1.18 2.09 -0.76
C ALA A 64 2.55 2.82 -0.72
N SER A 65 2.86 3.62 -1.74
CA SER A 65 4.11 4.38 -1.82
C SER A 65 4.23 5.54 -0.82
N THR A 66 3.18 5.84 -0.05
CA THR A 66 3.24 6.83 1.04
C THR A 66 3.82 6.27 2.34
N ALA A 67 4.08 4.96 2.41
CA ALA A 67 4.69 4.33 3.57
C ALA A 67 6.06 4.98 3.91
N PRO A 68 6.43 5.06 5.20
CA PRO A 68 7.76 5.52 5.58
C PRO A 68 8.83 4.51 5.13
N SER A 69 10.04 4.99 4.86
CA SER A 69 11.19 4.14 4.55
C SER A 69 12.46 4.67 5.19
N GLY A 70 13.38 3.77 5.55
CA GLY A 70 14.67 4.12 6.14
C GLY A 70 15.42 5.10 5.23
N ALA A 71 15.85 6.23 5.80
CA ALA A 71 16.47 7.34 5.06
C ALA A 71 15.68 7.80 3.80
N ASN A 72 14.34 7.65 3.82
CA ASN A 72 13.44 7.94 2.70
C ASN A 72 13.86 7.25 1.37
N LYS A 73 14.40 6.03 1.43
CA LYS A 73 14.91 5.33 0.24
C LYS A 73 13.83 4.82 -0.71
N GLN A 74 12.60 4.63 -0.23
CA GLN A 74 11.47 4.07 -0.99
C GLN A 74 11.87 2.82 -1.79
N PRO A 75 12.42 1.77 -1.13
CA PRO A 75 13.09 0.65 -1.80
C PRO A 75 12.09 -0.39 -2.33
N TRP A 76 11.00 0.05 -2.95
CA TRP A 76 9.94 -0.80 -3.49
C TRP A 76 9.76 -0.58 -4.99
N ILE A 77 9.48 -1.68 -5.68
CA ILE A 77 9.02 -1.68 -7.07
C ILE A 77 7.69 -2.44 -7.09
N PHE A 78 6.66 -1.80 -7.62
CA PHE A 78 5.35 -2.42 -7.82
C PHE A 78 5.20 -2.82 -9.28
N CYS A 79 5.17 -4.12 -9.57
CA CYS A 79 4.96 -4.66 -10.91
C CYS A 79 3.48 -5.06 -11.11
N ALA A 80 2.70 -4.21 -11.78
CA ALA A 80 1.30 -4.52 -12.12
C ALA A 80 1.23 -5.23 -13.49
N VAL A 81 0.73 -6.47 -13.53
CA VAL A 81 0.68 -7.29 -14.76
C VAL A 81 -0.77 -7.53 -15.18
N SER A 82 -1.16 -6.99 -16.34
CA SER A 82 -2.47 -7.23 -16.96
C SER A 82 -2.42 -8.23 -18.11
N ASP A 83 -1.26 -8.41 -18.74
CA ASP A 83 -1.04 -9.30 -19.88
C ASP A 83 -1.37 -10.78 -19.52
N PRO A 84 -2.30 -11.43 -20.26
CA PRO A 84 -2.72 -12.80 -19.97
C PRO A 84 -1.63 -13.86 -20.21
N GLU A 85 -0.74 -13.64 -21.18
CA GLU A 85 0.36 -14.57 -21.47
C GLU A 85 1.40 -14.51 -20.35
N ILE A 86 1.75 -13.31 -19.89
CA ILE A 86 2.69 -13.13 -18.77
C ILE A 86 2.09 -13.74 -17.49
N LYS A 87 0.81 -13.50 -17.19
CA LYS A 87 0.14 -14.11 -16.03
C LYS A 87 0.13 -15.64 -16.11
N THR A 88 -0.09 -16.21 -17.28
CA THR A 88 -0.05 -17.67 -17.48
C THR A 88 1.35 -18.23 -17.20
N LYS A 89 2.41 -17.57 -17.68
CA LYS A 89 3.80 -17.97 -17.39
C LYS A 89 4.11 -17.92 -15.89
N ILE A 90 3.68 -16.86 -15.21
CA ILE A 90 3.85 -16.72 -13.74
C ILE A 90 3.12 -17.86 -13.01
N ARG A 91 1.86 -18.15 -13.38
CA ARG A 91 1.06 -19.21 -12.77
C ARG A 91 1.75 -20.58 -12.86
N ILE A 92 2.19 -20.97 -14.06
CA ILE A 92 2.83 -22.28 -14.30
C ILE A 92 4.10 -22.41 -13.43
N ALA A 93 4.91 -21.36 -13.37
CA ALA A 93 6.13 -21.36 -12.56
C ALA A 93 5.83 -21.49 -11.05
N ALA A 94 4.83 -20.74 -10.56
CA ALA A 94 4.43 -20.79 -9.15
C ALA A 94 3.84 -22.15 -8.75
N GLU A 95 2.94 -22.71 -9.55
CA GLU A 95 2.32 -24.03 -9.28
C GLU A 95 3.37 -25.16 -9.23
N LYS A 96 4.41 -25.08 -10.09
CA LYS A 96 5.53 -26.03 -10.06
C LYS A 96 6.31 -25.95 -8.74
N GLU A 97 6.71 -24.75 -8.32
CA GLU A 97 7.49 -24.56 -7.08
C GLU A 97 6.67 -24.95 -5.83
N GLU A 98 5.39 -24.60 -5.78
CA GLU A 98 4.49 -24.99 -4.69
C GLU A 98 4.41 -26.51 -4.58
N LYS A 99 4.20 -27.22 -5.70
CA LYS A 99 4.19 -28.69 -5.71
C LYS A 99 5.50 -29.27 -5.15
N GLU A 100 6.64 -28.79 -5.62
CA GLU A 100 7.95 -29.24 -5.13
C GLU A 100 8.12 -28.99 -3.62
N SER A 101 7.64 -27.85 -3.13
CA SER A 101 7.68 -27.49 -1.70
C SER A 101 6.82 -28.43 -0.85
N TYR A 102 5.57 -28.68 -1.25
CA TYR A 102 4.65 -29.57 -0.52
C TYR A 102 5.08 -31.04 -0.54
N GLU A 103 5.69 -31.51 -1.62
CA GLU A 103 6.08 -32.91 -1.75
C GLU A 103 7.43 -33.23 -1.08
N ASN A 104 8.33 -32.25 -0.95
CA ASN A 104 9.72 -32.53 -0.55
C ASN A 104 10.28 -31.64 0.58
N ARG A 105 9.60 -30.55 0.98
CA ARG A 105 10.14 -29.57 1.95
C ARG A 105 9.24 -29.31 3.17
N MET A 106 8.01 -29.84 3.16
CA MET A 106 7.12 -29.92 4.32
C MET A 106 6.93 -31.38 4.72
#